data_AF-A0A3N6BMS2-F1
#
_entry.id   AF-A0A3N6BMS2-F1
#
_cell.length_a   1.000
_cell.length_b   1.000
_cell.length_c   1.000
_cell.angle_alpha   90.00
_cell.angle_beta   90.00
_cell.angle_gamma   90.00
#
_symmetry.space_group_name_H-M   'P 1'
#
loop_
_entity.id
_entity.type
_entity.pdbx_description
1 polymer ?
#
loop_
_entity_poly.entity_id
_entity_poly.type
_entity_poly.pdbx_seq_one_letter_code
_entity_poly.pdbx_strand_id
1 'polypeptide(L)'
;MELDKALEFAVILAWQDLMTGDQVLSARVEYESKRGLPVDFLTVWALRLGGYQDRVCDYDTRATTAHPEGVRFTNSYHSNNLAQALDFIMKNQDQFTHPDDAWRPHLVLIQPPTPELAAQATAWMAGTRAAASNRIGSKANARRTVPRRGPNPAAFSPRLPSSGPGEVVDDRSASPNEPWCR
;
A
#
# COMPACT_ATOMS: atom_id res chain seq x y z
N MET A 1 13.31 0.51 13.23
CA MET A 1 12.28 1.27 13.97
C MET A 1 11.23 0.26 14.39
N GLU A 2 10.73 0.35 15.62
CA GLU A 2 9.68 -0.55 16.10
C GLU A 2 8.32 -0.16 15.53
N LEU A 3 7.44 -1.16 15.36
CA LEU A 3 6.08 -0.94 14.85
C LEU A 3 5.31 0.03 15.75
N ASP A 4 5.40 -0.14 17.06
CA ASP A 4 4.74 0.72 18.05
C ASP A 4 5.14 2.18 17.90
N LYS A 5 6.43 2.44 17.66
CA LYS A 5 6.94 3.80 17.45
C LYS A 5 6.43 4.41 16.15
N ALA A 6 6.27 3.60 15.10
CA ALA A 6 5.71 4.06 13.84
C ALA A 6 4.21 4.39 13.98
N LEU A 7 3.45 3.55 14.71
CA LEU A 7 2.04 3.79 15.02
C LEU A 7 1.86 5.05 15.90
N GLU A 8 2.74 5.25 16.87
CA GLU A 8 2.79 6.48 17.68
C GLU A 8 2.96 7.70 16.77
N PHE A 9 3.92 7.69 15.84
CA PHE A 9 4.13 8.79 14.90
C PHE A 9 2.94 9.04 13.98
N ALA A 10 2.26 7.98 13.50
CA ALA A 10 1.07 8.12 12.68
C ALA A 10 -0.05 8.89 13.39
N VAL A 11 -0.29 8.59 14.66
CA VAL A 11 -1.30 9.28 15.48
C VAL A 11 -0.86 10.71 15.81
N ILE A 12 0.42 10.94 16.09
CA ILE A 12 0.96 12.29 16.34
C ILE A 12 0.77 13.20 15.13
N LEU A 13 0.98 12.69 13.92
CA LEU A 13 0.75 13.44 12.67
C LEU A 13 -0.70 13.85 12.47
N ALA A 14 -1.62 13.07 13.03
CA ALA A 14 -3.06 13.29 12.97
C ALA A 14 -3.60 14.02 14.20
N TRP A 15 -2.74 14.38 15.17
CA TRP A 15 -3.19 14.85 16.49
C TRP A 15 -4.12 16.07 16.42
N GLN A 16 -3.83 17.01 15.52
CA GLN A 16 -4.67 18.19 15.33
C GLN A 16 -6.06 17.84 14.78
N ASP A 17 -6.14 16.85 13.87
CA ASP A 17 -7.40 16.39 13.29
C ASP A 17 -8.25 15.67 14.36
N LEU A 18 -7.60 14.94 15.27
CA LEU A 18 -8.25 14.23 16.38
C LEU A 18 -8.80 15.17 17.46
N MET A 19 -8.20 16.33 17.64
CA MET A 19 -8.58 17.34 18.64
C MET A 19 -9.80 18.17 18.25
N THR A 20 -10.47 17.87 17.13
CA THR A 20 -11.64 18.62 16.67
C THR A 20 -12.85 18.31 17.57
N GLY A 21 -13.28 19.27 18.40
CA GLY A 21 -14.49 19.18 19.23
C GLY A 21 -14.20 19.24 20.74
N ASP A 22 -13.75 18.13 21.33
CA ASP A 22 -13.47 17.98 22.77
C ASP A 22 -11.98 17.76 23.07
N GLN A 23 -11.51 18.17 24.25
CA GLN A 23 -10.14 17.95 24.73
C GLN A 23 -9.82 16.44 24.77
N VAL A 24 -9.15 15.93 23.73
CA VAL A 24 -8.57 14.60 23.72
C VAL A 24 -7.40 14.59 24.69
N LEU A 25 -7.47 13.70 25.67
CA LEU A 25 -6.45 13.54 26.70
C LEU A 25 -5.30 12.67 26.20
N SER A 26 -5.64 11.59 25.51
CA SER A 26 -4.68 10.64 24.96
C SER A 26 -5.32 9.88 23.80
N ALA A 27 -4.51 9.19 23.03
CA ALA A 27 -4.99 8.22 22.06
C ALA A 27 -4.41 6.84 22.40
N ARG A 28 -5.08 5.76 22.01
CA ARG A 28 -4.49 4.43 22.03
C ARG A 28 -4.63 3.77 20.68
N VAL A 29 -3.63 2.99 20.31
CA VAL A 29 -3.70 2.07 19.18
C VAL A 29 -3.74 0.65 19.73
N GLU A 30 -4.74 -0.11 19.34
CA GLU A 30 -4.89 -1.52 19.68
C GLU A 30 -4.70 -2.36 18.43
N TYR A 31 -3.86 -3.38 18.52
CA TYR A 31 -3.69 -4.33 17.44
C TYR A 31 -3.35 -5.72 17.99
N GLU A 32 -3.67 -6.75 17.21
CA GLU A 32 -3.30 -8.13 17.53
C GLU A 32 -2.35 -8.63 16.43
N SER A 33 -1.25 -9.23 16.86
CA SER A 33 -0.32 -9.90 15.97
C SER A 33 -0.29 -11.39 16.33
N LYS A 34 -0.07 -12.24 15.36
CA LYS A 34 0.27 -13.65 15.62
C LYS A 34 1.78 -13.77 15.55
N ARG A 35 2.38 -14.73 16.27
CA ARG A 35 3.85 -14.90 16.28
C ARG A 35 4.38 -15.02 14.85
N GLY A 36 5.28 -14.13 14.47
CA GLY A 36 5.93 -14.11 13.16
C GLY A 36 5.00 -13.77 11.99
N LEU A 37 3.78 -13.29 12.25
CA LEU A 37 2.84 -12.86 11.22
C LEU A 37 2.63 -11.35 11.31
N PRO A 38 2.39 -10.68 10.16
CA PRO A 38 2.04 -9.27 10.15
C PRO A 38 0.71 -9.04 10.87
N VAL A 39 0.54 -7.82 11.36
CA VAL A 39 -0.71 -7.32 11.92
C VAL A 39 -1.75 -7.25 10.81
N ASP A 40 -2.84 -7.98 10.98
CA ASP A 40 -3.94 -7.98 10.01
C ASP A 40 -4.89 -6.80 10.21
N PHE A 41 -5.10 -6.41 11.48
CA PHE A 41 -6.10 -5.45 11.90
C PHE A 41 -5.60 -4.57 13.06
N LEU A 42 -5.96 -3.29 13.05
CA LEU A 42 -5.76 -2.37 14.17
C LEU A 42 -6.95 -1.43 14.34
N THR A 43 -7.09 -0.91 15.55
CA THR A 43 -8.09 0.11 15.92
C THR A 43 -7.42 1.26 16.65
N VAL A 44 -7.75 2.48 16.25
CA VAL A 44 -7.31 3.71 16.91
C VAL A 44 -8.47 4.27 17.72
N TRP A 45 -8.21 4.58 18.98
CA TRP A 45 -9.16 5.22 19.88
C TRP A 45 -8.63 6.55 20.38
N ALA A 46 -9.54 7.50 20.56
CA ALA A 46 -9.30 8.75 21.27
C ALA A 46 -9.93 8.65 22.67
N LEU A 47 -9.14 8.99 23.69
CA LEU A 47 -9.57 9.06 25.08
C LEU A 47 -9.90 10.52 25.40
N ARG A 48 -11.16 10.79 25.75
CA ARG A 48 -11.66 12.13 26.03
C ARG A 48 -11.78 12.40 27.53
N LEU A 49 -11.85 13.68 27.88
CA LEU A 49 -12.20 14.12 29.22
C LEU A 49 -13.54 13.49 29.66
N GLY A 50 -13.64 13.02 30.91
CA GLY A 50 -14.84 12.33 31.41
C GLY A 50 -14.85 10.81 31.23
N GLY A 51 -13.76 10.21 30.70
CA GLY A 51 -13.60 8.76 30.62
C GLY A 51 -14.22 8.10 29.40
N TYR A 52 -14.77 8.90 28.48
CA TYR A 52 -15.29 8.42 27.21
C TYR A 52 -14.15 7.98 26.28
N GLN A 53 -14.39 6.89 25.54
CA GLN A 53 -13.49 6.39 24.52
C GLN A 53 -14.21 6.41 23.19
N ASP A 54 -13.68 7.19 22.26
CA ASP A 54 -14.22 7.28 20.91
C ASP A 54 -13.36 6.47 19.95
N ARG A 55 -14.01 5.61 19.17
CA ARG A 55 -13.34 4.96 18.05
C ARG A 55 -13.08 6.01 16.97
N VAL A 56 -11.81 6.14 16.58
CA VAL A 56 -11.38 7.10 15.55
C VAL A 56 -11.42 6.43 14.20
N CYS A 57 -10.69 5.31 14.06
CA CYS A 57 -10.65 4.55 12.85
C CYS A 57 -10.22 3.11 13.08
N ASP A 58 -10.57 2.27 12.12
CA ASP A 58 -10.03 0.93 11.94
C ASP A 58 -9.13 0.88 10.73
N TYR A 59 -8.17 -0.02 10.75
CA TYR A 59 -7.44 -0.39 9.55
C TYR A 59 -7.45 -1.90 9.38
N ASP A 60 -7.80 -2.34 8.18
CA ASP A 60 -7.78 -3.74 7.79
C ASP A 60 -6.85 -3.94 6.59
N THR A 61 -5.93 -4.90 6.68
CA THR A 61 -5.03 -5.28 5.57
C THR A 61 -5.69 -6.22 4.57
N ARG A 62 -6.83 -6.83 4.92
CA ARG A 62 -7.51 -7.82 4.10
C ARG A 62 -8.81 -7.23 3.57
N ALA A 63 -8.87 -7.06 2.26
CA ALA A 63 -10.15 -6.81 1.60
C ALA A 63 -11.06 -8.04 1.79
N THR A 64 -12.19 -7.85 2.46
CA THR A 64 -13.28 -8.84 2.50
C THR A 64 -14.45 -8.33 1.69
N THR A 65 -15.38 -9.21 1.30
CA THR A 65 -16.58 -8.83 0.54
C THR A 65 -17.43 -7.78 1.26
N ALA A 66 -17.33 -7.70 2.58
CA ALA A 66 -18.05 -6.73 3.40
C ALA A 66 -17.21 -5.48 3.74
N HIS A 67 -15.89 -5.52 3.57
CA HIS A 67 -14.98 -4.48 4.06
C HIS A 67 -13.82 -4.25 3.09
N PRO A 68 -13.70 -3.08 2.44
CA PRO A 68 -12.52 -2.75 1.65
C PRO A 68 -11.28 -2.68 2.55
N GLU A 69 -10.13 -3.09 2.00
CA GLU A 69 -8.81 -2.89 2.62
C GLU A 69 -8.55 -1.40 2.86
N GLY A 70 -7.88 -1.10 3.98
CA GLY A 70 -7.40 0.23 4.33
C GLY A 70 -8.09 0.82 5.55
N VAL A 71 -7.99 2.13 5.69
CA VAL A 71 -8.52 2.88 6.83
C VAL A 71 -10.03 3.10 6.70
N ARG A 72 -10.74 2.96 7.81
CA ARG A 72 -12.16 3.30 7.95
C ARG A 72 -12.33 4.19 9.16
N PHE A 73 -12.64 5.46 8.92
CA PHE A 73 -12.94 6.38 9.99
C PHE A 73 -14.37 6.19 10.51
N THR A 74 -14.56 6.49 11.79
CA THR A 74 -15.85 6.46 12.49
C THR A 74 -16.14 7.83 13.11
N ASN A 75 -17.34 8.06 13.63
CA ASN A 75 -17.68 9.23 14.46
C ASN A 75 -17.30 10.59 13.83
N SER A 76 -17.46 10.72 12.51
CA SER A 76 -17.10 11.92 11.73
C SER A 76 -15.62 12.30 11.76
N TYR A 77 -14.74 11.47 12.35
CA TYR A 77 -13.30 11.68 12.25
C TYR A 77 -12.86 11.53 10.80
N HIS A 78 -11.87 12.32 10.40
CA HIS A 78 -11.22 12.17 9.12
C HIS A 78 -9.82 12.78 9.21
N SER A 79 -8.80 12.01 8.84
CA SER A 79 -7.43 12.52 8.73
C SER A 79 -6.72 11.87 7.55
N ASN A 80 -6.36 12.68 6.56
CA ASN A 80 -5.57 12.22 5.43
C ASN A 80 -4.15 11.81 5.86
N ASN A 81 -3.60 12.49 6.87
CA ASN A 81 -2.29 12.15 7.42
C ASN A 81 -2.32 10.78 8.11
N LEU A 82 -3.35 10.53 8.94
CA LEU A 82 -3.50 9.23 9.61
C LEU A 82 -3.66 8.10 8.58
N ALA A 83 -4.53 8.32 7.59
CA ALA A 83 -4.81 7.35 6.53
C ALA A 83 -3.52 6.93 5.81
N GLN A 84 -2.73 7.90 5.35
CA GLN A 84 -1.50 7.63 4.62
C GLN A 84 -0.40 7.01 5.49
N ALA A 85 -0.28 7.46 6.74
CA ALA A 85 0.71 6.90 7.66
C ALA A 85 0.39 5.44 8.00
N LEU A 86 -0.87 5.12 8.33
CA LEU A 86 -1.30 3.76 8.59
C LEU A 86 -1.15 2.88 7.34
N ASP A 87 -1.54 3.36 6.16
CA ASP A 87 -1.37 2.61 4.90
C ASP A 87 0.10 2.28 4.62
N PHE A 88 0.99 3.24 4.84
CA PHE A 88 2.43 3.02 4.72
C PHE A 88 2.93 1.99 5.72
N ILE A 89 2.59 2.12 7.00
CA ILE A 89 3.05 1.21 8.06
C ILE A 89 2.58 -0.21 7.76
N MET A 90 1.29 -0.37 7.49
CA MET A 90 0.66 -1.68 7.34
C MET A 90 1.08 -2.41 6.07
N LYS A 91 1.46 -1.69 5.00
CA LYS A 91 2.01 -2.28 3.77
C LYS A 91 3.51 -2.56 3.82
N ASN A 92 4.23 -2.02 4.80
CA ASN A 92 5.68 -2.13 4.92
C ASN A 92 6.08 -2.73 6.28
N GLN A 93 5.25 -3.63 6.84
CA GLN A 93 5.47 -4.24 8.16
C GLN A 93 6.81 -4.98 8.26
N ASP A 94 7.33 -5.50 7.15
CA ASP A 94 8.66 -6.12 7.04
C ASP A 94 9.82 -5.18 7.37
N GLN A 95 9.60 -3.86 7.30
CA GLN A 95 10.60 -2.84 7.62
C GLN A 95 10.59 -2.44 9.10
N PHE A 96 9.64 -2.96 9.89
CA PHE A 96 9.51 -2.68 11.32
C PHE A 96 9.85 -3.89 12.16
N THR A 97 10.44 -3.64 13.33
CA THR A 97 10.65 -4.69 14.32
C THR A 97 9.36 -4.87 15.10
N HIS A 98 8.88 -6.11 15.19
CA HIS A 98 7.72 -6.47 16.01
C HIS A 98 8.17 -6.74 17.46
N PRO A 99 7.35 -6.42 18.46
CA PRO A 99 7.60 -6.81 19.84
C PRO A 99 7.73 -8.33 19.98
N ASP A 100 8.66 -8.81 20.81
CA ASP A 100 8.88 -10.26 21.02
C ASP A 100 7.63 -10.98 21.58
N ASP A 101 6.73 -10.23 22.21
CA ASP A 101 5.48 -10.65 22.80
C ASP A 101 4.25 -10.47 21.91
N ALA A 102 4.45 -10.21 20.61
CA ALA A 102 3.45 -9.96 19.55
C ALA A 102 2.17 -10.82 19.59
N TRP A 103 2.16 -11.98 20.25
CA TRP A 103 1.03 -12.90 20.41
C TRP A 103 -0.06 -12.45 21.40
N ARG A 104 0.13 -11.32 22.10
CA ARG A 104 -0.92 -10.70 22.94
C ARG A 104 -1.50 -9.47 22.23
N PRO A 105 -2.73 -9.05 22.57
CA PRO A 105 -3.23 -7.74 22.19
C PRO A 105 -2.24 -6.67 22.65
N HIS A 106 -1.70 -5.92 21.69
CA HIS A 106 -0.79 -4.82 21.93
C HIS A 106 -1.56 -3.52 22.03
N LEU A 107 -1.16 -2.69 23.00
CA LEU A 107 -1.75 -1.38 23.24
C LEU A 107 -0.64 -0.35 23.32
N VAL A 108 -0.66 0.59 22.37
CA VAL A 108 0.25 1.73 22.35
C VAL A 108 -0.52 2.94 22.85
N LEU A 109 -0.19 3.41 24.06
CA LEU A 109 -0.78 4.61 24.64
C LEU A 109 0.03 5.84 24.23
N ILE A 110 -0.67 6.85 23.71
CA ILE A 110 -0.08 8.03 23.09
C ILE A 110 -0.59 9.25 23.81
N GLN A 111 0.34 9.98 24.41
CA GLN A 111 0.07 11.22 25.12
C GLN A 111 0.10 12.42 24.14
N PRO A 112 -0.42 13.60 24.54
CA PRO A 112 -0.34 14.79 23.72
C PRO A 112 1.11 15.05 23.29
N PRO A 113 1.38 15.18 21.97
CA PRO A 113 2.74 15.24 21.47
C PRO A 113 3.41 16.53 21.89
N THR A 114 4.69 16.42 22.28
CA THR A 114 5.56 17.59 22.40
C THR A 114 5.90 18.14 21.00
N PRO A 115 6.22 19.43 20.85
CA PRO A 115 6.59 20.02 19.57
C PRO A 115 7.76 19.30 18.89
N GLU A 116 8.74 18.84 19.68
CA GLU A 116 9.89 18.08 19.19
C GLU A 116 9.47 16.73 18.58
N LEU A 117 8.59 16.02 19.26
CA LEU A 117 8.10 14.72 18.80
C LEU A 117 7.22 14.86 17.55
N ALA A 118 6.42 15.92 17.46
CA ALA A 118 5.66 16.26 16.27
C ALA A 118 6.57 16.58 15.07
N ALA A 119 7.66 17.32 15.30
CA ALA A 119 8.66 17.59 14.27
C ALA A 119 9.36 16.31 13.80
N GLN A 120 9.69 15.40 14.74
CA GLN A 120 10.29 14.11 14.42
C GLN A 120 9.34 13.22 13.61
N ALA A 121 8.07 13.13 13.99
CA ALA A 121 7.07 12.37 13.24
C ALA A 121 6.86 12.93 11.82
N THR A 122 6.87 14.26 11.69
CA THR A 122 6.80 14.95 10.38
C THR A 122 8.01 14.64 9.51
N ALA A 123 9.23 14.73 10.06
CA ALA A 123 10.45 14.40 9.35
C ALA A 123 10.49 12.93 8.92
N TRP A 124 10.03 12.03 9.81
CA TRP A 124 9.91 10.61 9.49
C TRP A 124 8.98 10.36 8.31
N MET A 125 7.77 10.94 8.30
CA MET A 125 6.82 10.75 7.20
C MET A 125 7.29 11.39 5.89
N ALA A 126 8.01 12.51 5.96
CA ALA A 126 8.65 13.09 4.78
C ALA A 126 9.71 12.14 4.19
N GLY A 127 10.53 11.53 5.06
CA GLY A 127 11.53 10.53 4.66
C GLY A 127 10.92 9.28 4.03
N THR A 128 9.83 8.74 4.61
CA THR A 128 9.15 7.55 4.07
C THR A 128 8.53 7.83 2.69
N ARG A 129 7.91 9.00 2.51
CA ARG A 129 7.38 9.44 1.21
C ARG A 129 8.48 9.55 0.15
N ALA A 130 9.61 10.19 0.48
CA ALA A 130 10.74 10.31 -0.43
C ALA A 130 11.31 8.93 -0.84
N ALA A 131 11.44 8.01 0.12
CA ALA A 131 11.90 6.65 -0.15
C ALA A 131 10.92 5.86 -1.04
N ALA A 132 9.61 6.00 -0.83
CA ALA A 132 8.58 5.37 -1.65
C ALA A 132 8.61 5.88 -3.10
N SER A 133 8.73 7.19 -3.30
CA SER A 133 8.85 7.79 -4.64
C SER A 133 10.09 7.28 -5.40
N ASN A 134 11.23 7.13 -4.73
CA ASN A 134 12.45 6.61 -5.35
C ASN A 134 12.32 5.13 -5.79
N ARG A 135 11.57 4.31 -5.05
CA ARG A 135 11.30 2.91 -5.44
C ARG A 135 10.44 2.83 -6.71
N ILE A 136 9.48 3.75 -6.88
CA ILE A 136 8.62 3.81 -8.08
C ILE A 136 9.43 4.25 -9.30
N GLY A 137 10.27 5.28 -9.18
CA GLY A 137 11.16 5.73 -10.25
C GLY A 137 12.15 4.66 -10.71
N SER A 138 12.68 3.88 -9.77
CA SER A 138 13.61 2.77 -10.08
C SER A 138 12.93 1.62 -10.82
N LYS A 139 11.69 1.25 -10.45
CA LYS A 139 10.90 0.24 -11.18
C LYS A 139 10.49 0.71 -12.58
N ALA A 140 10.18 1.99 -12.75
CA ALA A 140 9.82 2.56 -14.05
C ALA A 140 11.02 2.58 -15.02
N ASN A 141 12.24 2.83 -14.52
CA ASN A 141 13.45 2.83 -15.34
C ASN A 141 13.86 1.41 -15.78
N ALA A 142 13.66 0.40 -14.92
CA ALA A 142 13.95 -1.00 -15.25
C ALA A 142 13.06 -1.56 -16.40
N ARG A 143 11.86 -1.01 -16.63
CA ARG A 143 11.00 -1.40 -17.76
C ARG A 143 11.38 -0.77 -19.10
N ARG A 144 12.28 0.23 -19.12
CA ARG A 144 12.71 0.91 -20.36
C ARG A 144 13.96 0.32 -21.02
N THR A 145 14.63 -0.64 -20.38
CA THR A 145 15.79 -1.34 -20.95
C THR A 145 15.37 -2.69 -21.54
N VAL A 146 14.58 -2.65 -22.63
CA VAL A 146 14.60 -3.73 -23.61
C VAL A 146 15.76 -3.43 -24.56
N PRO A 147 16.83 -4.26 -24.63
CA PRO A 147 17.84 -4.04 -25.66
C PRO A 147 17.19 -4.30 -27.02
N ARG A 148 17.04 -3.25 -27.84
CA ARG A 148 16.77 -3.39 -29.28
C ARG A 148 17.88 -4.26 -29.85
N ARG A 149 17.56 -5.52 -30.13
CA ARG A 149 18.39 -6.45 -30.88
C ARG A 149 18.66 -5.81 -32.24
N GLY A 150 19.88 -5.30 -32.42
CA GLY A 150 20.34 -4.78 -33.70
C GLY A 150 20.32 -5.87 -34.77
N PRO A 151 20.13 -5.51 -36.04
CA PRO A 151 20.09 -6.48 -37.13
C PRO A 151 21.47 -7.09 -37.35
N ASN A 152 21.54 -8.41 -37.30
CA ASN A 152 22.73 -9.20 -37.61
C ASN A 152 22.96 -9.19 -39.13
N PRO A 153 24.12 -8.73 -39.65
CA PRO A 153 24.45 -8.87 -41.06
C PRO A 153 25.29 -10.12 -41.29
N ALA A 154 25.09 -10.73 -42.47
CA ALA A 154 25.94 -11.74 -43.12
C ALA A 154 25.73 -13.22 -42.72
N ALA A 155 25.00 -13.94 -43.59
CA ALA A 155 25.49 -15.19 -44.17
C ALA A 155 24.78 -15.41 -45.52
N PHE A 156 25.41 -14.92 -46.60
CA PHE A 156 25.14 -15.33 -47.97
C PHE A 156 25.74 -16.73 -48.19
N SER A 157 24.96 -17.68 -48.69
CA SER A 157 25.42 -18.60 -49.73
C SER A 157 24.22 -19.27 -50.43
N PRO A 158 24.26 -19.40 -51.77
CA PRO A 158 23.16 -19.92 -52.59
C PRO A 158 23.30 -21.42 -52.88
N ARG A 159 22.18 -22.12 -53.12
CA ARG A 159 22.09 -23.30 -54.01
C ARG A 159 20.63 -23.73 -54.20
N LEU A 160 20.16 -23.63 -55.44
CA LEU A 160 19.14 -24.46 -56.11
C LEU A 160 19.89 -25.28 -57.19
N PRO A 161 19.36 -26.36 -57.81
CA PRO A 161 17.95 -26.64 -58.17
C PRO A 161 17.54 -28.12 -57.84
N SER A 162 16.42 -28.75 -58.19
CA SER A 162 15.47 -28.69 -59.33
C SER A 162 14.27 -29.65 -59.11
N SER A 163 13.11 -29.33 -59.71
CA SER A 163 12.03 -30.20 -60.27
C SER A 163 11.25 -31.13 -59.33
N GLY A 164 9.91 -31.26 -59.36
CA GLY A 164 8.85 -30.91 -60.33
C GLY A 164 7.47 -31.36 -59.77
N PRO A 165 6.38 -31.36 -60.55
CA PRO A 165 5.13 -30.67 -60.21
C PRO A 165 3.95 -31.56 -59.77
N GLY A 166 2.94 -30.93 -59.17
CA GLY A 166 1.61 -31.49 -58.90
C GLY A 166 0.60 -30.36 -58.65
N GLU A 167 -0.41 -30.29 -59.51
CA GLU A 167 -1.30 -29.18 -59.84
C GLU A 167 -2.70 -29.37 -59.19
N VAL A 168 -3.53 -28.30 -59.20
CA VAL A 168 -5.03 -28.29 -59.14
C VAL A 168 -5.67 -28.59 -57.76
N VAL A 169 -6.69 -27.94 -57.19
CA VAL A 169 -7.78 -26.98 -57.50
C VAL A 169 -8.13 -26.25 -56.17
N ASP A 170 -8.39 -24.95 -56.12
CA ASP A 170 -9.70 -24.27 -56.28
C ASP A 170 -10.80 -24.61 -55.25
N ASP A 171 -11.34 -23.54 -54.64
CA ASP A 171 -12.78 -23.24 -54.52
C ASP A 171 -13.27 -22.78 -53.12
N ARG A 172 -13.89 -21.58 -53.13
CA ARG A 172 -14.92 -21.00 -52.25
C ARG A 172 -14.57 -20.57 -50.82
N SER A 173 -14.57 -19.26 -50.56
CA SER A 173 -15.76 -18.39 -50.33
C SER A 173 -16.47 -18.68 -49.00
N ALA A 174 -16.31 -17.77 -48.03
CA ALA A 174 -17.40 -16.95 -47.48
C ALA A 174 -17.01 -16.30 -46.14
N SER A 175 -16.81 -14.98 -46.15
CA SER A 175 -17.24 -14.12 -45.04
C SER A 175 -18.77 -14.14 -44.99
N PRO A 176 -19.42 -13.91 -43.83
CA PRO A 176 -19.88 -12.53 -43.59
C PRO A 176 -20.00 -12.11 -42.10
N ASN A 177 -19.79 -10.80 -41.92
CA ASN A 177 -20.58 -9.86 -41.11
C ASN A 177 -20.75 -10.05 -39.59
N GLU A 178 -20.04 -9.19 -38.84
CA GLU A 178 -20.61 -8.34 -37.78
C GLU A 178 -21.90 -7.60 -38.24
N PRO A 179 -22.87 -7.28 -37.36
CA PRO A 179 -22.77 -6.01 -36.61
C PRO A 179 -23.40 -5.97 -35.20
N TRP A 180 -22.73 -5.20 -34.32
CA TRP A 180 -23.20 -4.10 -33.47
C TRP A 180 -24.71 -3.91 -33.19
N CYS A 181 -24.97 -3.48 -31.94
CA CYS A 181 -26.12 -2.75 -31.35
C CYS A 181 -27.10 -3.55 -30.46
N ARG A 182 -27.02 -3.35 -29.14
CA ARG A 182 -27.83 -2.34 -28.42
C ARG A 182 -27.34 -2.13 -26.99
#